data_AF-A0A7K0FCD6-F1
#
_entry.id   AF-A0A7K0FCD6-F1
#
_cell.length_a   1.000
_cell.length_b   1.000
_cell.length_c   1.000
_cell.angle_alpha   90.00
_cell.angle_beta   90.00
_cell.angle_gamma   90.00
#
_symmetry.space_group_name_H-M   'P 1'
#
loop_
_entity.id
_entity.type
_entity.pdbx_description
1 polymer ?
#
loop_
_entity_poly.entity_id
_entity_poly.type
_entity_poly.pdbx_seq_one_letter_code
_entity_poly.pdbx_strand_id
1 'polypeptide(L)'
;MRKFIYKNWTRVSLILAVFFMVTACENSFESGGFDVNSPSNVTSFKINGVAGQIDQKTGKINITMPYGSDITAVKPEMVLEQGAKSNLDLTVPADYSNPVKFRVTNGNLYKDYTVTTIVLSPIKSFTINGVAATVNDANKTITMTLPEGTNLTALKPVIEVTKGVSISPASGATIDFTNAVTFVITSNGKSVNYTANVGVPVTGLVVAFLGTAATRAEITNLDEITAADWFFSTFSGAKYISFTSIENGSDLSDVDVIWWHFDAAANLPAIAYKPAVTAALKNFRANGGNLLLTSFASQYTDALGIVPSGKGPNNVFGDFPPNGFVDGNSWGMSFKGHENHPIFEGLTTYESGKANLLQSGTFRLNHTAWWFVPEWGGYVNGEGWRNQTGGTNLASEAWDNNLDGRVTIAEFPNTGTNKNVIVISMGAYDWYNETNSSGVPSQANEFIGNIRLLTQNSINYLAKN
;
A
#
# COMPACT_ATOMS: atom_id res chain seq x y z
N MET A 1 -85.00 7.78 42.76
CA MET A 1 -84.49 8.46 41.54
C MET A 1 -83.04 8.11 41.17
N ARG A 2 -82.07 8.04 42.10
CA ARG A 2 -80.66 7.71 41.77
C ARG A 2 -80.45 6.38 41.01
N LYS A 3 -81.10 5.28 41.41
CA LYS A 3 -80.94 3.96 40.75
C LYS A 3 -81.48 3.88 39.30
N PHE A 4 -82.44 4.73 38.93
CA PHE A 4 -83.02 4.74 37.57
C PHE A 4 -82.12 5.49 36.59
N ILE A 5 -81.47 6.57 37.06
CA ILE A 5 -80.52 7.35 36.26
C ILE A 5 -79.27 6.52 35.93
N TYR A 6 -78.69 5.81 36.90
CA TYR A 6 -77.50 4.97 36.65
C TYR A 6 -77.75 3.84 35.63
N LYS A 7 -78.89 3.13 35.71
CA LYS A 7 -79.20 2.01 34.80
C LYS A 7 -79.35 2.43 33.34
N ASN A 8 -79.88 3.63 33.09
CA ASN A 8 -80.03 4.16 31.73
C ASN A 8 -78.74 4.80 31.23
N TRP A 9 -77.95 5.43 32.11
CA TRP A 9 -76.66 6.00 31.75
C TRP A 9 -75.65 4.93 31.32
N THR A 10 -75.59 3.77 32.01
CA THR A 10 -74.71 2.67 31.59
C THR A 10 -75.07 2.12 30.21
N ARG A 11 -76.37 2.05 29.88
CA ARG A 11 -76.85 1.60 28.56
C ARG A 11 -76.54 2.62 27.46
N VAL A 12 -76.72 3.91 27.73
CA VAL A 12 -76.37 4.97 26.78
C VAL A 12 -74.86 5.03 26.56
N SER A 13 -74.04 4.90 27.61
CA SER A 13 -72.57 4.87 27.48
C SER A 13 -72.07 3.62 26.74
N LEU A 14 -72.72 2.47 26.92
CA LEU A 14 -72.40 1.25 26.15
C LEU A 14 -72.76 1.41 24.66
N ILE A 15 -73.91 2.01 24.35
CA ILE A 15 -74.31 2.28 22.96
C ILE A 15 -73.37 3.30 22.31
N LEU A 16 -72.97 4.35 23.03
CA LEU A 16 -72.03 5.36 22.55
C LEU A 16 -70.62 4.78 22.35
N ALA A 17 -70.15 3.91 23.25
CA ALA A 17 -68.87 3.22 23.14
C ALA A 17 -68.84 2.23 21.96
N VAL A 18 -69.95 1.53 21.68
CA VAL A 18 -70.09 0.70 20.49
C VAL A 18 -70.07 1.56 19.23
N PHE A 19 -70.76 2.71 19.22
CA PHE A 19 -70.76 3.63 18.07
C PHE A 19 -69.37 4.22 17.77
N PHE A 20 -68.58 4.56 18.80
CA PHE A 20 -67.18 4.98 18.64
C PHE A 20 -66.24 3.85 18.21
N MET A 21 -66.52 2.59 18.58
CA MET A 21 -65.73 1.44 18.11
C MET A 21 -65.97 1.11 16.63
N VAL A 22 -67.16 1.40 16.06
CA VAL A 22 -67.41 1.15 14.62
C VAL A 22 -66.82 2.24 13.72
N THR A 23 -66.53 3.43 14.23
CA THR A 23 -65.86 4.50 13.47
C THR A 23 -64.34 4.53 13.66
N ALA A 24 -63.78 3.69 14.54
CA ALA A 24 -62.34 3.63 14.82
C ALA A 24 -61.55 2.75 13.82
N CYS A 25 -62.23 2.04 12.92
CA CYS A 25 -61.58 1.40 11.78
C CYS A 25 -61.70 2.33 10.56
N GLU A 26 -60.83 3.34 10.47
CA GLU A 26 -60.42 3.79 9.15
C GLU A 26 -59.68 2.63 8.49
N ASN A 27 -60.23 2.07 7.42
CA ASN A 27 -59.48 1.19 6.53
C ASN A 27 -58.47 2.05 5.76
N SER A 28 -57.47 2.57 6.47
CA SER A 28 -56.23 3.11 5.90
C SER A 28 -55.19 1.99 5.78
N PHE A 29 -55.62 0.80 5.37
CA PHE A 29 -54.72 -0.06 4.62
C PHE A 29 -54.66 0.56 3.24
N GLU A 30 -53.64 1.39 3.03
CA GLU A 30 -53.28 1.86 1.70
C GLU A 30 -53.31 0.66 0.74
N SER A 31 -53.94 0.88 -0.41
CA SER A 31 -54.10 -0.07 -1.51
C SER A 31 -52.79 -0.39 -2.23
N GLY A 32 -51.66 -0.39 -1.51
CA GLY A 32 -50.38 -0.92 -1.95
C GLY A 32 -50.15 -2.28 -1.31
N GLY A 33 -50.67 -3.35 -1.93
CA GLY A 33 -50.39 -4.71 -1.47
C GLY A 33 -48.89 -4.99 -1.38
N PHE A 34 -48.51 -6.01 -0.59
CA PHE A 34 -47.14 -6.53 -0.55
C PHE A 34 -46.75 -7.11 -1.93
N ASP A 35 -46.29 -6.27 -2.85
CA ASP A 35 -45.67 -6.74 -4.09
C ASP A 35 -44.24 -7.20 -3.81
N VAL A 36 -44.08 -8.53 -3.74
CA VAL A 36 -42.81 -9.25 -3.58
C VAL A 36 -42.46 -10.07 -4.82
N ASN A 37 -43.27 -9.98 -5.89
CA ASN A 37 -43.07 -10.74 -7.11
C ASN A 37 -42.25 -9.98 -8.15
N SER A 38 -42.06 -8.67 -7.94
CA SER A 38 -41.34 -7.77 -8.84
C SER A 38 -39.90 -7.53 -8.33
N PRO A 39 -38.85 -8.16 -8.91
CA PRO A 39 -37.50 -8.04 -8.37
C PRO A 39 -36.92 -6.62 -8.55
N SER A 40 -36.10 -6.18 -7.61
CA SER A 40 -35.35 -4.90 -7.67
C SER A 40 -34.04 -5.06 -8.45
N ASN A 41 -34.15 -5.48 -9.71
CA ASN A 41 -32.99 -5.82 -10.53
C ASN A 41 -32.50 -4.68 -11.44
N VAL A 42 -31.18 -4.57 -11.59
CA VAL A 42 -30.54 -3.83 -12.68
C VAL A 42 -30.33 -4.81 -13.82
N THR A 43 -30.97 -4.61 -14.96
CA THR A 43 -30.90 -5.52 -16.11
C THR A 43 -29.76 -5.19 -17.06
N SER A 44 -29.34 -3.92 -17.10
CA SER A 44 -28.15 -3.47 -17.83
C SER A 44 -27.53 -2.28 -17.12
N PHE A 45 -26.20 -2.22 -17.11
CA PHE A 45 -25.44 -1.06 -16.66
C PHE A 45 -24.24 -0.89 -17.60
N LYS A 46 -24.02 0.32 -18.12
CA LYS A 46 -22.89 0.65 -19.00
C LYS A 46 -22.24 1.96 -18.61
N ILE A 47 -20.94 2.06 -18.85
CA ILE A 47 -20.16 3.29 -18.75
C ILE A 47 -19.47 3.49 -20.10
N ASN A 48 -19.68 4.65 -20.74
CA ASN A 48 -19.13 4.97 -22.06
C ASN A 48 -19.34 3.83 -23.10
N GLY A 49 -20.53 3.24 -23.12
CA GLY A 49 -20.88 2.12 -24.00
C GLY A 49 -20.33 0.73 -23.62
N VAL A 50 -19.46 0.64 -22.61
CA VAL A 50 -18.92 -0.64 -22.10
C VAL A 50 -19.89 -1.25 -21.09
N ALA A 51 -20.35 -2.48 -21.35
CA ALA A 51 -21.28 -3.17 -20.48
C ALA A 51 -20.61 -3.77 -19.23
N GLY A 52 -21.28 -3.61 -18.09
CA GLY A 52 -20.89 -4.24 -16.84
C GLY A 52 -21.40 -5.66 -16.70
N GLN A 53 -20.62 -6.49 -16.01
CA GLN A 53 -21.05 -7.79 -15.54
C GLN A 53 -21.83 -7.62 -14.24
N ILE A 54 -23.10 -8.02 -14.24
CA ILE A 54 -24.02 -7.84 -13.12
C ILE A 54 -24.21 -9.17 -12.40
N ASP A 55 -23.81 -9.24 -11.13
CA ASP A 55 -24.15 -10.34 -10.24
C ASP A 55 -25.40 -9.98 -9.41
N GLN A 56 -26.53 -10.55 -9.83
CA GLN A 56 -27.82 -10.33 -9.18
C GLN A 56 -27.90 -10.86 -7.75
N LYS A 57 -27.05 -11.81 -7.36
CA LYS A 57 -27.07 -12.39 -6.00
C LYS A 57 -26.37 -11.47 -5.01
N THR A 58 -25.25 -10.89 -5.43
CA THR A 58 -24.40 -10.07 -4.55
C THR A 58 -24.60 -8.56 -4.74
N GLY A 59 -25.28 -8.13 -5.81
CA GLY A 59 -25.42 -6.71 -6.15
C GLY A 59 -24.15 -6.09 -6.73
N LYS A 60 -23.14 -6.88 -7.12
CA LYS A 60 -21.92 -6.35 -7.72
C LYS A 60 -22.10 -6.08 -9.21
N ILE A 61 -21.61 -4.93 -9.67
CA ILE A 61 -21.53 -4.56 -11.09
C ILE A 61 -20.07 -4.26 -11.41
N ASN A 62 -19.41 -5.17 -12.13
CA ASN A 62 -18.00 -5.02 -12.48
C ASN A 62 -17.84 -4.59 -13.93
N ILE A 63 -17.06 -3.54 -14.17
CA ILE A 63 -16.84 -2.97 -15.51
C ILE A 63 -15.33 -2.90 -15.78
N THR A 64 -14.89 -3.50 -16.88
CA THR A 64 -13.49 -3.42 -17.33
C THR A 64 -13.39 -2.51 -18.54
N MET A 65 -12.81 -1.33 -18.35
CA MET A 65 -12.67 -0.29 -19.34
C MET A 65 -11.36 -0.44 -20.13
N PRO A 66 -11.34 -0.16 -21.44
CA PRO A 66 -10.10 -0.06 -22.22
C PRO A 66 -9.13 0.98 -21.65
N TYR A 67 -7.83 0.81 -21.91
CA TYR A 67 -6.81 1.78 -21.53
C TYR A 67 -7.14 3.19 -22.06
N GLY A 68 -6.94 4.20 -21.21
CA GLY A 68 -7.20 5.60 -21.54
C GLY A 68 -8.67 6.02 -21.45
N SER A 69 -9.56 5.15 -20.98
CA SER A 69 -10.94 5.54 -20.68
C SER A 69 -10.96 6.54 -19.52
N ASP A 70 -11.66 7.65 -19.71
CA ASP A 70 -11.97 8.58 -18.62
C ASP A 70 -13.21 8.08 -17.86
N ILE A 71 -13.04 7.86 -16.55
CA ILE A 71 -14.09 7.41 -15.64
C ILE A 71 -14.34 8.36 -14.47
N THR A 72 -13.72 9.55 -14.48
CA THR A 72 -13.77 10.50 -13.36
C THR A 72 -15.02 11.39 -13.36
N ALA A 73 -15.70 11.49 -14.51
CA ALA A 73 -16.91 12.27 -14.67
C ALA A 73 -17.80 11.67 -15.77
N VAL A 74 -18.46 10.54 -15.47
CA VAL A 74 -19.26 9.80 -16.45
C VAL A 74 -20.72 9.71 -16.04
N LYS A 75 -21.62 9.78 -17.03
CA LYS A 75 -23.03 9.43 -16.87
C LYS A 75 -23.23 7.98 -17.32
N PRO A 76 -23.69 7.08 -16.43
CA PRO A 76 -23.92 5.68 -16.81
C PRO A 76 -25.23 5.53 -17.61
N GLU A 77 -25.30 4.48 -18.42
CA GLU A 77 -26.54 3.99 -19.00
C GLU A 77 -27.04 2.84 -18.13
N MET A 78 -28.24 2.96 -17.54
CA MET A 78 -28.81 1.94 -16.68
C MET A 78 -30.22 1.57 -17.14
N VAL A 79 -30.49 0.26 -17.22
CA VAL A 79 -31.82 -0.29 -17.43
C VAL A 79 -32.19 -1.09 -16.19
N LEU A 80 -33.38 -0.83 -15.68
CA LEU A 80 -33.93 -1.52 -14.51
C LEU A 80 -35.03 -2.49 -14.93
N GLU A 81 -35.36 -3.41 -14.03
CA GLU A 81 -36.60 -4.20 -14.12
C GLU A 81 -37.83 -3.28 -14.24
N GLN A 82 -38.88 -3.75 -14.92
CA GLN A 82 -40.11 -2.98 -15.05
C GLN A 82 -40.68 -2.60 -13.68
N GLY A 83 -41.03 -1.32 -13.50
CA GLY A 83 -41.58 -0.77 -12.27
C GLY A 83 -40.53 -0.38 -11.21
N ALA A 84 -39.28 -0.80 -11.36
CA ALA A 84 -38.21 -0.46 -10.43
C ALA A 84 -37.72 0.99 -10.60
N LYS A 85 -37.23 1.56 -9.49
CA LYS A 85 -36.65 2.90 -9.42
C LYS A 85 -35.29 2.83 -8.75
N SER A 86 -34.38 3.74 -9.10
CA SER A 86 -33.07 3.87 -8.44
C SER A 86 -32.91 5.25 -7.82
N ASN A 87 -32.13 5.32 -6.74
CA ASN A 87 -31.66 6.59 -6.17
C ASN A 87 -30.36 7.11 -6.81
N LEU A 88 -29.80 6.39 -7.80
CA LEU A 88 -28.66 6.87 -8.58
C LEU A 88 -29.13 7.93 -9.58
N ASP A 89 -28.59 9.14 -9.48
CA ASP A 89 -28.87 10.21 -10.44
C ASP A 89 -28.05 9.98 -11.72
N LEU A 90 -28.74 9.60 -12.81
CA LEU A 90 -28.13 9.34 -14.11
C LEU A 90 -27.85 10.62 -14.91
N THR A 91 -28.33 11.78 -14.43
CA THR A 91 -28.21 13.06 -15.15
C THR A 91 -26.97 13.84 -14.76
N VAL A 92 -26.38 13.54 -13.60
CA VAL A 92 -25.17 14.17 -13.07
C VAL A 92 -23.96 13.25 -13.33
N PRO A 93 -22.85 13.76 -13.87
CA PRO A 93 -21.63 12.97 -13.99
C PRO A 93 -21.12 12.54 -12.61
N ALA A 94 -20.75 11.27 -12.47
CA ALA A 94 -20.15 10.72 -11.26
C ALA A 94 -18.73 10.19 -11.53
N ASP A 95 -17.91 10.19 -10.49
CA ASP A 95 -16.58 9.58 -10.50
C ASP A 95 -16.68 8.09 -10.15
N TYR A 96 -16.23 7.23 -11.07
CA TYR A 96 -16.20 5.78 -10.93
C TYR A 96 -14.81 5.22 -10.62
N SER A 97 -13.84 6.09 -10.31
CA SER A 97 -12.50 5.70 -9.83
C SER A 97 -12.58 5.01 -8.47
N ASN A 98 -13.66 5.23 -7.72
CA ASN A 98 -13.98 4.54 -6.48
C ASN A 98 -15.33 3.80 -6.61
N PRO A 99 -15.59 2.78 -5.77
CA PRO A 99 -16.87 2.07 -5.82
C PRO A 99 -18.08 2.99 -5.58
N VAL A 100 -19.01 3.01 -6.53
CA VAL A 100 -20.25 3.79 -6.43
C VAL A 100 -21.39 2.87 -5.97
N LYS A 101 -22.03 3.24 -4.87
CA LYS A 101 -23.14 2.48 -4.29
C LYS A 101 -24.47 3.15 -4.57
N PHE A 102 -25.48 2.35 -4.88
CA PHE A 102 -26.85 2.83 -5.06
C PHE A 102 -27.87 1.75 -4.68
N ARG A 103 -29.12 2.16 -4.52
CA ARG A 103 -30.25 1.30 -4.20
C ARG A 103 -31.23 1.29 -5.37
N VAL A 104 -31.75 0.11 -5.66
CA VAL A 104 -32.92 -0.09 -6.52
C VAL A 104 -34.07 -0.55 -5.66
N THR A 105 -35.25 0.02 -5.87
CA THR A 105 -36.49 -0.31 -5.16
C THR A 105 -37.56 -0.68 -6.17
N ASN A 106 -38.29 -1.76 -5.93
CA ASN A 106 -39.45 -2.18 -6.73
C ASN A 106 -40.56 -2.65 -5.77
N GLY A 107 -41.64 -1.87 -5.67
CA GLY A 107 -42.66 -2.09 -4.64
C GLY A 107 -42.06 -2.07 -3.23
N ASN A 108 -42.16 -3.20 -2.52
CA ASN A 108 -41.64 -3.37 -1.16
C ASN A 108 -40.26 -4.02 -1.10
N LEU A 109 -39.70 -4.39 -2.25
CA LEU A 109 -38.36 -4.94 -2.35
C LEU A 109 -37.35 -3.84 -2.61
N TYR A 110 -36.14 -4.04 -2.11
CA TYR A 110 -34.99 -3.25 -2.49
C TYR A 110 -33.77 -4.14 -2.66
N LYS A 111 -32.79 -3.66 -3.43
CA LYS A 111 -31.48 -4.26 -3.56
C LYS A 111 -30.42 -3.18 -3.69
N ASP A 112 -29.35 -3.32 -2.93
CA ASP A 112 -28.18 -2.45 -3.01
C ASP A 112 -27.21 -2.98 -4.05
N TYR A 113 -26.70 -2.07 -4.87
CA TYR A 113 -25.69 -2.34 -5.88
C TYR A 113 -24.42 -1.58 -5.59
N THR A 114 -23.28 -2.18 -5.94
CA THR A 114 -21.97 -1.54 -5.94
C THR A 114 -21.35 -1.68 -7.32
N VAL A 115 -21.07 -0.56 -7.96
CA VAL A 115 -20.35 -0.49 -9.23
C VAL A 115 -18.86 -0.40 -8.95
N THR A 116 -18.08 -1.27 -9.57
CA THR A 116 -16.62 -1.25 -9.51
C THR A 116 -16.08 -1.24 -10.93
N THR A 117 -15.23 -0.25 -11.23
CA THR A 117 -14.68 -0.04 -12.56
C THR A 117 -13.17 -0.20 -12.51
N ILE A 118 -12.61 -0.92 -13.47
CA ILE A 118 -11.15 -1.09 -13.64
C ILE A 118 -10.79 -0.60 -15.03
N VAL A 119 -9.80 0.30 -15.14
CA VAL A 119 -9.20 0.70 -16.42
C VAL A 119 -7.98 -0.19 -16.67
N LEU A 120 -7.92 -0.86 -17.83
CA LEU A 120 -6.79 -1.73 -18.16
C LEU A 120 -5.48 -0.95 -18.30
N SER A 121 -4.38 -1.54 -17.81
CA SER A 121 -3.02 -1.08 -18.08
C SER A 121 -2.68 -1.17 -19.57
N PRO A 122 -1.92 -0.22 -20.16
CA PRO A 122 -1.46 -0.34 -21.54
C PRO A 122 -0.35 -1.38 -21.72
N ILE A 123 0.48 -1.61 -20.69
CA ILE A 123 1.60 -2.55 -20.71
C ILE A 123 1.24 -3.71 -19.78
N LYS A 124 1.05 -4.90 -20.34
CA LYS A 124 0.79 -6.11 -19.55
C LYS A 124 2.06 -6.69 -18.95
N SER A 125 3.15 -6.63 -19.68
CA SER A 125 4.46 -7.06 -19.20
C SER A 125 5.57 -6.27 -19.89
N PHE A 126 6.63 -6.02 -19.13
CA PHE A 126 7.87 -5.42 -19.62
C PHE A 126 9.01 -6.17 -18.94
N THR A 127 9.82 -6.89 -19.71
CA THR A 127 10.90 -7.71 -19.17
C THR A 127 12.20 -7.47 -19.93
N ILE A 128 13.33 -7.51 -19.22
CA ILE A 128 14.67 -7.50 -19.81
C ILE A 128 15.46 -8.61 -19.14
N ASN A 129 16.09 -9.49 -19.92
CA ASN A 129 16.88 -10.62 -19.41
C ASN A 129 16.14 -11.49 -18.37
N GLY A 130 14.82 -11.65 -18.52
CA GLY A 130 13.98 -12.42 -17.59
C GLY A 130 13.57 -11.67 -16.32
N VAL A 131 14.05 -10.45 -16.10
CA VAL A 131 13.64 -9.59 -14.98
C VAL A 131 12.44 -8.75 -15.39
N ALA A 132 11.37 -8.80 -14.60
CA ALA A 132 10.17 -8.00 -14.81
C ALA A 132 10.33 -6.57 -14.25
N ALA A 133 9.88 -5.59 -15.02
CA ALA A 133 9.74 -4.22 -14.55
C ALA A 133 8.46 -4.04 -13.73
N THR A 134 8.45 -3.02 -12.89
CA THR A 134 7.24 -2.44 -12.32
C THR A 134 6.74 -1.34 -13.26
N VAL A 135 5.48 -1.44 -13.70
CA VAL A 135 4.84 -0.43 -14.54
C VAL A 135 3.90 0.41 -13.67
N ASN A 136 4.03 1.72 -13.77
CA ASN A 136 3.15 2.68 -13.11
C ASN A 136 2.34 3.47 -14.13
N ASP A 137 1.07 3.12 -14.25
CA ASP A 137 0.17 3.81 -15.17
C ASP A 137 -0.32 5.15 -14.67
N ALA A 138 -0.26 5.46 -13.37
CA ALA A 138 -0.62 6.78 -12.87
C ALA A 138 0.46 7.80 -13.27
N ASN A 139 1.73 7.51 -12.95
CA ASN A 139 2.86 8.39 -13.25
C ASN A 139 3.42 8.25 -14.66
N LYS A 140 2.97 7.23 -15.40
CA LYS A 140 3.54 6.90 -16.71
C LYS A 140 5.03 6.59 -16.58
N THR A 141 5.40 5.68 -15.68
CA THR A 141 6.80 5.24 -15.49
C THR A 141 6.93 3.73 -15.58
N ILE A 142 8.13 3.26 -15.96
CA ILE A 142 8.51 1.85 -15.99
C ILE A 142 9.83 1.75 -15.23
N THR A 143 9.90 0.95 -14.17
CA THR A 143 11.12 0.86 -13.37
C THR A 143 11.61 -0.57 -13.22
N MET A 144 12.92 -0.71 -13.29
CA MET A 144 13.57 -2.02 -13.27
C MET A 144 14.97 -1.90 -12.69
N THR A 145 15.35 -2.88 -11.89
CA THR A 145 16.74 -3.15 -11.55
C THR A 145 17.20 -4.41 -12.25
N LEU A 146 18.30 -4.30 -12.98
CA LEU A 146 19.00 -5.44 -13.55
C LEU A 146 20.14 -5.90 -12.64
N PRO A 147 20.61 -7.15 -12.78
CA PRO A 147 21.75 -7.65 -12.03
C PRO A 147 22.98 -6.74 -12.18
N GLU A 148 23.80 -6.67 -11.15
CA GLU A 148 25.05 -5.91 -11.16
C GLU A 148 25.92 -6.28 -12.38
N GLY A 149 26.59 -5.27 -12.97
CA GLY A 149 27.44 -5.44 -14.13
C GLY A 149 26.69 -5.60 -15.46
N THR A 150 25.35 -5.60 -15.45
CA THR A 150 24.57 -5.59 -16.70
C THR A 150 24.90 -4.34 -17.51
N ASN A 151 25.33 -4.51 -18.76
CA ASN A 151 25.57 -3.40 -19.67
C ASN A 151 24.23 -2.79 -20.13
N LEU A 152 23.97 -1.55 -19.73
CA LEU A 152 22.74 -0.83 -20.04
C LEU A 152 22.71 -0.23 -21.46
N THR A 153 23.82 -0.19 -22.20
CA THR A 153 23.91 0.56 -23.47
C THR A 153 23.16 -0.06 -24.64
N ALA A 154 22.77 -1.34 -24.54
CA ALA A 154 22.19 -2.09 -25.67
C ALA A 154 21.30 -3.25 -25.20
N LEU A 155 20.22 -2.94 -24.49
CA LEU A 155 19.26 -3.93 -23.99
C LEU A 155 18.06 -4.07 -24.94
N LYS A 156 17.43 -5.25 -24.93
CA LYS A 156 16.24 -5.57 -25.73
C LYS A 156 15.07 -5.96 -24.82
N PRO A 157 14.15 -5.04 -24.51
CA PRO A 157 12.98 -5.38 -23.71
C PRO A 157 12.00 -6.26 -24.49
N VAL A 158 11.43 -7.24 -23.81
CA VAL A 158 10.26 -8.00 -24.27
C VAL A 158 9.03 -7.39 -23.62
N ILE A 159 8.20 -6.76 -24.44
CA ILE A 159 7.04 -5.97 -24.03
C ILE A 159 5.77 -6.60 -24.59
N GLU A 160 4.80 -6.89 -23.73
CA GLU A 160 3.43 -7.23 -24.11
C GLU A 160 2.51 -6.06 -23.77
N VAL A 161 1.70 -5.62 -24.75
CA VAL A 161 0.75 -4.52 -24.60
C VAL A 161 -0.69 -5.00 -24.65
N THR A 162 -1.60 -4.19 -24.10
CA THR A 162 -3.05 -4.44 -24.18
C THR A 162 -3.55 -4.31 -25.62
N LYS A 163 -4.59 -5.09 -25.99
CA LYS A 163 -5.16 -5.07 -27.34
C LYS A 163 -5.61 -3.65 -27.72
N GLY A 164 -5.23 -3.19 -28.92
CA GLY A 164 -5.54 -1.85 -29.42
C GLY A 164 -4.54 -0.77 -28.95
N VAL A 165 -3.54 -1.16 -28.17
CA VAL A 165 -2.40 -0.31 -27.78
C VAL A 165 -1.20 -0.64 -28.66
N SER A 166 -0.41 0.38 -28.97
CA SER A 166 0.92 0.25 -29.58
C SER A 166 1.94 1.00 -28.73
N ILE A 167 3.21 0.58 -28.81
CA ILE A 167 4.30 1.15 -28.02
C ILE A 167 5.53 1.36 -28.91
N SER A 168 6.23 2.49 -28.72
CA SER A 168 7.48 2.83 -29.40
C SER A 168 8.48 3.41 -28.39
N PRO A 169 9.72 2.90 -28.25
CA PRO A 169 10.33 1.82 -29.02
C PRO A 169 9.55 0.49 -28.92
N ALA A 170 9.57 -0.28 -30.01
CA ALA A 170 8.86 -1.56 -30.07
C ALA A 170 9.59 -2.64 -29.26
N SER A 171 8.83 -3.66 -28.83
CA SER A 171 9.38 -4.88 -28.22
C SER A 171 10.51 -5.47 -29.10
N GLY A 172 11.64 -5.82 -28.49
CA GLY A 172 12.82 -6.36 -29.16
C GLY A 172 13.77 -5.32 -29.79
N ALA A 173 13.44 -4.02 -29.78
CA ALA A 173 14.35 -2.97 -30.20
C ALA A 173 15.58 -2.89 -29.28
N THR A 174 16.73 -2.50 -29.83
CA THR A 174 17.95 -2.26 -29.02
C THR A 174 17.91 -0.84 -28.48
N ILE A 175 18.01 -0.70 -27.16
CA ILE A 175 17.82 0.56 -26.44
C ILE A 175 18.96 0.75 -25.44
N ASP A 176 19.45 1.99 -25.34
CA ASP A 176 20.39 2.43 -24.32
C ASP A 176 19.60 2.96 -23.11
N PHE A 177 19.76 2.29 -21.97
CA PHE A 177 19.16 2.65 -20.68
C PHE A 177 20.17 3.28 -19.69
N THR A 178 21.32 3.76 -20.15
CA THR A 178 22.23 4.56 -19.29
C THR A 178 21.58 5.83 -18.76
N ASN A 179 20.51 6.29 -19.43
CA ASN A 179 19.63 7.37 -18.99
C ASN A 179 18.16 6.91 -19.12
N ALA A 180 17.25 7.69 -18.53
CA ALA A 180 15.82 7.45 -18.66
C ALA A 180 15.37 7.45 -20.14
N VAL A 181 14.57 6.46 -20.52
CA VAL A 181 14.10 6.27 -21.91
C VAL A 181 12.60 6.53 -22.02
N THR A 182 12.19 7.34 -22.98
CA THR A 182 10.76 7.57 -23.23
C THR A 182 10.17 6.50 -24.17
N PHE A 183 9.12 5.83 -23.71
CA PHE A 183 8.23 5.00 -24.52
C PHE A 183 6.93 5.75 -24.82
N VAL A 184 6.59 5.90 -26.09
CA VAL A 184 5.33 6.47 -26.56
C VAL A 184 4.31 5.36 -26.66
N ILE A 185 3.27 5.41 -25.83
CA ILE A 185 2.14 4.49 -25.86
C ILE A 185 1.00 5.16 -26.62
N THR A 186 0.54 4.54 -27.70
CA THR A 186 -0.58 5.04 -28.51
C THR A 186 -1.77 4.10 -28.44
N SER A 187 -2.95 4.62 -28.09
CA SER A 187 -4.22 3.91 -28.04
C SER A 187 -5.33 4.82 -28.57
N ASN A 188 -6.20 4.30 -29.44
CA ASN A 188 -7.33 5.04 -30.02
C ASN A 188 -6.95 6.44 -30.57
N GLY A 189 -5.79 6.55 -31.23
CA GLY A 189 -5.30 7.81 -31.82
C GLY A 189 -4.73 8.82 -30.81
N LYS A 190 -4.68 8.51 -29.52
CA LYS A 190 -4.03 9.33 -28.49
C LYS A 190 -2.69 8.72 -28.09
N SER A 191 -1.69 9.56 -27.85
CA SER A 191 -0.36 9.14 -27.41
C SER A 191 -0.05 9.68 -26.00
N VAL A 192 0.58 8.84 -25.18
CA VAL A 192 1.03 9.17 -23.83
C VAL A 192 2.46 8.66 -23.67
N ASN A 193 3.33 9.51 -23.13
CA ASN A 193 4.72 9.16 -22.87
C ASN A 193 4.84 8.45 -21.53
N TYR A 194 5.56 7.33 -21.52
CA TYR A 194 6.01 6.61 -20.33
C TYR A 194 7.52 6.76 -20.23
N THR A 195 8.05 6.98 -19.04
CA THR A 195 9.50 7.09 -18.80
C THR A 195 10.02 5.83 -18.13
N ALA A 196 10.92 5.12 -18.82
CA ALA A 196 11.58 3.94 -18.32
C ALA A 196 12.89 4.29 -17.62
N ASN A 197 13.01 3.95 -16.34
CA ASN A 197 14.23 4.07 -15.53
C ASN A 197 14.73 2.66 -15.22
N VAL A 198 15.82 2.25 -15.89
CA VAL A 198 16.46 0.96 -15.66
C VAL A 198 17.82 1.21 -15.03
N GLY A 199 18.05 0.60 -13.86
CA GLY A 199 19.29 0.75 -13.11
C GLY A 199 19.98 -0.57 -12.83
N VAL A 200 21.19 -0.47 -12.29
CA VAL A 200 21.93 -1.57 -11.67
C VAL A 200 22.39 -1.14 -10.27
N PRO A 201 22.66 -2.08 -9.35
CA PRO A 201 23.37 -1.78 -8.10
C PRO A 201 24.71 -1.08 -8.33
N VAL A 202 25.20 -0.32 -7.34
CA VAL A 202 26.54 0.29 -7.41
C VAL A 202 27.60 -0.80 -7.51
N THR A 203 28.42 -0.75 -8.56
CA THR A 203 29.43 -1.77 -8.85
C THR A 203 30.52 -1.81 -7.78
N GLY A 204 30.86 -3.01 -7.31
CA GLY A 204 31.93 -3.22 -6.33
C GLY A 204 31.53 -2.89 -4.89
N LEU A 205 30.25 -2.61 -4.65
CA LEU A 205 29.72 -2.35 -3.32
C LEU A 205 29.67 -3.63 -2.47
N VAL A 206 30.28 -3.61 -1.29
CA VAL A 206 30.14 -4.66 -0.30
C VAL A 206 29.03 -4.28 0.68
N VAL A 207 27.95 -5.05 0.63
CA VAL A 207 26.82 -4.87 1.54
C VAL A 207 26.70 -6.11 2.42
N ALA A 208 26.57 -5.93 3.72
CA ALA A 208 26.34 -7.02 4.65
C ALA A 208 24.88 -7.06 5.10
N PHE A 209 24.24 -8.23 4.99
CA PHE A 209 22.97 -8.52 5.66
C PHE A 209 23.26 -8.99 7.08
N LEU A 210 22.90 -8.17 8.07
CA LEU A 210 23.06 -8.49 9.48
C LEU A 210 21.88 -9.34 9.96
N GLY A 211 22.16 -10.48 10.59
CA GLY A 211 21.12 -11.37 11.13
C GLY A 211 21.41 -11.91 12.52
N THR A 212 20.38 -12.45 13.15
CA THR A 212 20.45 -13.09 14.47
C THR A 212 20.88 -14.55 14.41
N ALA A 213 20.54 -15.24 13.31
CA ALA A 213 20.98 -16.61 13.04
C ALA A 213 22.50 -16.67 12.84
N ALA A 214 23.13 -17.83 13.08
CA ALA A 214 24.58 -17.94 12.93
C ALA A 214 24.98 -17.90 11.45
N THR A 215 24.14 -18.46 10.58
CA THR A 215 24.30 -18.46 9.13
C THR A 215 22.99 -18.04 8.44
N ARG A 216 23.09 -17.58 7.18
CA ARG A 216 21.90 -17.24 6.37
C ARG A 216 20.92 -18.42 6.24
N ALA A 217 21.43 -19.64 6.12
CA ALA A 217 20.61 -20.84 5.97
C ALA A 217 19.77 -21.17 7.22
N GLU A 218 20.09 -20.56 8.35
CA GLU A 218 19.41 -20.75 9.64
C GLU A 218 18.37 -19.66 9.94
N ILE A 219 18.17 -18.68 9.05
CA ILE A 219 17.07 -17.71 9.20
C ILE A 219 15.75 -18.48 9.08
N THR A 220 14.81 -18.22 9.99
CA THR A 220 13.51 -18.92 10.05
C THR A 220 12.32 -18.01 9.81
N ASN A 221 12.44 -16.71 10.06
CA ASN A 221 11.38 -15.75 9.75
C ASN A 221 11.29 -15.57 8.21
N LEU A 222 10.09 -15.70 7.67
CA LEU A 222 9.86 -15.73 6.21
C LEU A 222 10.06 -14.38 5.54
N ASP A 223 9.78 -13.27 6.25
CA ASP A 223 10.06 -11.91 5.78
C ASP A 223 11.58 -11.71 5.64
N GLU A 224 12.33 -12.07 6.69
CA GLU A 224 13.79 -12.01 6.72
C GLU A 224 14.44 -12.92 5.65
N ILE A 225 13.90 -14.13 5.43
CA ILE A 225 14.36 -15.01 4.34
C ILE A 225 14.13 -14.35 2.98
N THR A 226 12.92 -13.80 2.75
CA THR A 226 12.56 -13.22 1.45
C THR A 226 13.38 -11.97 1.14
N ALA A 227 13.59 -11.13 2.15
CA ALA A 227 14.47 -9.96 2.08
C ALA A 227 15.92 -10.37 1.78
N ALA A 228 16.46 -11.37 2.49
CA ALA A 228 17.82 -11.87 2.28
C ALA A 228 17.98 -12.53 0.90
N ASP A 229 17.03 -13.32 0.43
CA ASP A 229 17.12 -13.98 -0.89
C ASP A 229 17.14 -12.96 -2.03
N TRP A 230 16.29 -11.93 -1.93
CA TRP A 230 16.35 -10.80 -2.86
C TRP A 230 17.70 -10.07 -2.76
N PHE A 231 18.19 -9.81 -1.54
CA PHE A 231 19.45 -9.11 -1.31
C PHE A 231 20.64 -9.80 -2.00
N PHE A 232 20.81 -11.10 -1.75
CA PHE A 232 21.92 -11.90 -2.29
C PHE A 232 21.80 -12.17 -3.80
N SER A 233 20.61 -12.06 -4.37
CA SER A 233 20.44 -12.11 -5.83
C SER A 233 20.67 -10.75 -6.50
N THR A 234 20.64 -9.66 -5.74
CA THR A 234 20.76 -8.29 -6.25
C THR A 234 22.21 -7.78 -6.19
N PHE A 235 22.87 -7.89 -5.03
CA PHE A 235 24.21 -7.34 -4.82
C PHE A 235 25.29 -8.43 -4.96
N SER A 236 26.24 -8.28 -5.88
CA SER A 236 27.29 -9.31 -6.04
C SER A 236 28.28 -9.32 -4.88
N GLY A 237 28.49 -8.17 -4.22
CA GLY A 237 29.24 -8.03 -2.98
C GLY A 237 28.45 -8.35 -1.71
N ALA A 238 27.27 -8.98 -1.82
CA ALA A 238 26.46 -9.37 -0.68
C ALA A 238 27.19 -10.34 0.27
N LYS A 239 27.21 -10.02 1.56
CA LYS A 239 27.76 -10.85 2.62
C LYS A 239 26.72 -11.06 3.71
N TYR A 240 26.81 -12.19 4.42
CA TYR A 240 26.04 -12.41 5.64
C TYR A 240 26.95 -12.21 6.83
N ILE A 241 26.49 -11.43 7.81
CA ILE A 241 27.18 -11.26 9.09
C ILE A 241 26.16 -11.51 10.19
N SER A 242 26.53 -12.33 11.18
CA SER A 242 25.67 -12.54 12.35
C SER A 242 26.09 -11.63 13.51
N PHE A 243 25.14 -11.29 14.38
CA PHE A 243 25.45 -10.62 15.64
C PHE A 243 26.51 -11.37 16.46
N THR A 244 26.45 -12.71 16.48
CA THR A 244 27.44 -13.57 17.14
C THR A 244 28.84 -13.38 16.54
N SER A 245 28.94 -13.25 15.23
CA SER A 245 30.24 -12.99 14.58
C SER A 245 30.80 -11.61 14.94
N ILE A 246 29.94 -10.57 14.97
CA ILE A 246 30.34 -9.23 15.42
C ILE A 246 30.80 -9.25 16.88
N GLU A 247 30.06 -9.93 17.76
CA GLU A 247 30.45 -10.09 19.16
C GLU A 247 31.84 -10.72 19.29
N ASN A 248 32.16 -11.67 18.41
CA ASN A 248 33.44 -12.36 18.36
C ASN A 248 34.53 -11.62 17.56
N GLY A 249 34.29 -10.38 17.14
CA GLY A 249 35.30 -9.52 16.51
C GLY A 249 35.44 -9.68 15.00
N SER A 250 34.35 -9.94 14.28
CA SER A 250 34.34 -9.83 12.81
C SER A 250 34.94 -8.51 12.33
N ASP A 251 35.80 -8.59 11.31
CA ASP A 251 36.28 -7.42 10.59
C ASP A 251 35.16 -6.86 9.70
N LEU A 252 34.92 -5.55 9.82
CA LEU A 252 33.92 -4.80 9.07
C LEU A 252 34.55 -3.76 8.14
N SER A 253 35.89 -3.73 8.04
CA SER A 253 36.64 -2.70 7.30
C SER A 253 36.41 -2.73 5.79
N ASP A 254 35.96 -3.87 5.25
CA ASP A 254 35.64 -4.05 3.84
C ASP A 254 34.14 -3.97 3.52
N VAL A 255 33.31 -3.61 4.51
CA VAL A 255 31.85 -3.45 4.35
C VAL A 255 31.51 -1.98 4.17
N ASP A 256 30.76 -1.64 3.13
CA ASP A 256 30.32 -0.26 2.87
C ASP A 256 28.99 0.05 3.58
N VAL A 257 28.06 -0.91 3.52
CA VAL A 257 26.72 -0.78 4.10
C VAL A 257 26.34 -2.06 4.86
N ILE A 258 25.82 -1.93 6.07
CA ILE A 258 25.15 -3.02 6.78
C ILE A 258 23.64 -2.77 6.70
N TRP A 259 22.90 -3.72 6.13
CA TRP A 259 21.45 -3.75 6.20
C TRP A 259 21.02 -4.72 7.30
N TRP A 260 20.28 -4.22 8.29
CA TRP A 260 19.55 -5.05 9.23
C TRP A 260 18.04 -4.89 9.00
N HIS A 261 17.44 -5.96 8.47
CA HIS A 261 15.99 -6.14 8.47
C HIS A 261 15.64 -7.11 9.59
N PHE A 262 14.86 -6.65 10.56
CA PHE A 262 14.46 -7.48 11.70
C PHE A 262 12.95 -7.45 11.83
N ASP A 263 12.37 -8.63 11.68
CA ASP A 263 10.92 -8.80 11.58
C ASP A 263 10.41 -9.91 12.52
N ALA A 264 11.31 -10.72 13.06
CA ALA A 264 10.97 -11.86 13.92
C ALA A 264 10.33 -11.50 15.27
N ALA A 265 10.53 -10.29 15.81
CA ALA A 265 9.94 -9.88 17.09
C ALA A 265 9.91 -8.35 17.25
N ALA A 266 8.94 -7.85 18.03
CA ALA A 266 8.84 -6.42 18.32
C ALA A 266 10.00 -5.92 19.18
N ASN A 267 10.49 -6.74 20.11
CA ASN A 267 11.66 -6.42 20.91
C ASN A 267 12.92 -6.89 20.19
N LEU A 268 13.93 -6.00 20.09
CA LEU A 268 15.24 -6.38 19.57
C LEU A 268 15.88 -7.50 20.42
N PRO A 269 16.64 -8.41 19.80
CA PRO A 269 17.27 -9.53 20.50
C PRO A 269 18.34 -9.04 21.48
N ALA A 270 18.48 -9.72 22.62
CA ALA A 270 19.43 -9.33 23.67
C ALA A 270 20.88 -9.18 23.17
N ILE A 271 21.29 -9.96 22.16
CA ILE A 271 22.63 -9.89 21.56
C ILE A 271 22.91 -8.52 20.93
N ALA A 272 21.91 -7.84 20.38
CA ALA A 272 22.06 -6.52 19.78
C ALA A 272 22.49 -5.46 20.82
N TYR A 273 22.17 -5.66 22.10
CA TYR A 273 22.52 -4.73 23.18
C TYR A 273 23.84 -5.05 23.88
N LYS A 274 24.54 -6.13 23.47
CA LYS A 274 25.82 -6.47 24.10
C LYS A 274 26.85 -5.36 23.87
N PRO A 275 27.68 -5.01 24.86
CA PRO A 275 28.68 -3.94 24.72
C PRO A 275 29.64 -4.15 23.55
N ALA A 276 30.11 -5.38 23.31
CA ALA A 276 31.01 -5.70 22.20
C ALA A 276 30.36 -5.41 20.83
N VAL A 277 29.09 -5.80 20.67
CA VAL A 277 28.32 -5.59 19.44
C VAL A 277 28.07 -4.10 19.19
N THR A 278 27.52 -3.41 20.18
CA THR A 278 27.22 -1.97 20.05
C THR A 278 28.49 -1.14 19.84
N ALA A 279 29.61 -1.50 20.48
CA ALA A 279 30.90 -0.86 20.24
C ALA A 279 31.41 -1.10 18.81
N ALA A 280 31.35 -2.34 18.32
CA ALA A 280 31.78 -2.68 16.96
C ALA A 280 30.97 -1.91 15.90
N LEU A 281 29.64 -1.84 16.03
CA LEU A 281 28.78 -1.13 15.08
C LEU A 281 28.89 0.40 15.19
N LYS A 282 29.14 0.94 16.40
CA LYS A 282 29.49 2.37 16.56
C LYS A 282 30.82 2.70 15.90
N ASN A 283 31.84 1.85 16.07
CA ASN A 283 33.14 2.02 15.43
C ASN A 283 33.05 1.91 13.90
N PHE A 284 32.29 0.94 13.40
CA PHE A 284 31.98 0.80 11.97
C PHE A 284 31.42 2.11 11.41
N ARG A 285 30.39 2.66 12.06
CA ARG A 285 29.80 3.96 11.67
C ARG A 285 30.81 5.11 11.75
N ALA A 286 31.58 5.19 12.83
CA ALA A 286 32.59 6.24 13.00
C ALA A 286 33.66 6.20 11.91
N ASN A 287 33.94 5.03 11.34
CA ASN A 287 34.89 4.81 10.25
C ASN A 287 34.28 4.95 8.85
N GLY A 288 33.08 5.54 8.72
CA GLY A 288 32.43 5.79 7.44
C GLY A 288 31.46 4.70 6.99
N GLY A 289 31.28 3.64 7.78
CA GLY A 289 30.31 2.59 7.49
C GLY A 289 28.87 3.06 7.62
N ASN A 290 28.00 2.55 6.75
CA ASN A 290 26.61 2.96 6.65
C ASN A 290 25.64 1.90 7.14
N LEU A 291 24.49 2.30 7.69
CA LEU A 291 23.44 1.39 8.13
C LEU A 291 22.12 1.65 7.40
N LEU A 292 21.50 0.58 6.92
CA LEU A 292 20.07 0.55 6.62
C LEU A 292 19.36 -0.26 7.71
N LEU A 293 18.42 0.36 8.42
CA LEU A 293 17.64 -0.30 9.48
C LEU A 293 16.18 -0.35 9.05
N THR A 294 15.59 -1.55 9.01
CA THR A 294 14.21 -1.69 8.52
C THR A 294 13.34 -2.58 9.40
N SER A 295 12.02 -2.37 9.38
CA SER A 295 11.07 -3.00 10.31
C SER A 295 11.48 -2.71 11.76
N PHE A 296 11.44 -3.69 12.67
CA PHE A 296 11.77 -3.49 14.09
C PHE A 296 13.22 -3.07 14.35
N ALA A 297 14.15 -3.33 13.41
CA ALA A 297 15.55 -2.90 13.52
C ALA A 297 15.71 -1.37 13.66
N SER A 298 14.68 -0.60 13.25
CA SER A 298 14.60 0.86 13.43
C SER A 298 14.83 1.32 14.88
N GLN A 299 14.47 0.48 15.86
CA GLN A 299 14.69 0.74 17.28
C GLN A 299 16.18 0.85 17.66
N TYR A 300 17.07 0.32 16.82
CA TYR A 300 18.50 0.26 17.13
C TYR A 300 19.20 1.62 17.04
N THR A 301 18.49 2.62 16.52
CA THR A 301 18.90 4.02 16.52
C THR A 301 19.32 4.53 17.90
N ASP A 302 18.60 4.17 18.96
CA ASP A 302 18.93 4.60 20.33
C ASP A 302 20.22 3.91 20.84
N ALA A 303 20.27 2.58 20.79
CA ALA A 303 21.43 1.81 21.29
C ALA A 303 22.75 2.18 20.59
N LEU A 304 22.69 2.54 19.31
CA LEU A 304 23.83 2.98 18.52
C LEU A 304 24.16 4.47 18.65
N GLY A 305 23.39 5.23 19.45
CA GLY A 305 23.57 6.67 19.60
C GLY A 305 23.39 7.44 18.29
N ILE A 306 22.54 6.93 17.39
CA ILE A 306 22.13 7.60 16.15
C ILE A 306 21.22 8.78 16.49
N VAL A 307 20.36 8.58 17.49
CA VAL A 307 19.51 9.60 18.09
C VAL A 307 19.93 9.82 19.55
N PRO A 308 19.59 10.97 20.17
CA PRO A 308 19.76 11.15 21.60
C PRO A 308 19.05 10.06 22.39
N SER A 309 19.57 9.75 23.59
CA SER A 309 19.02 8.66 24.39
C SER A 309 17.52 8.84 24.67
N GLY A 310 16.74 7.78 24.48
CA GLY A 310 15.29 7.79 24.64
C GLY A 310 14.52 8.47 23.49
N LYS A 311 15.20 8.85 22.40
CA LYS A 311 14.60 9.44 21.20
C LYS A 311 14.49 8.46 20.04
N GLY A 312 14.63 7.16 20.28
CA GLY A 312 14.27 6.11 19.32
C GLY A 312 12.77 6.09 19.00
N PRO A 313 12.33 5.19 18.10
CA PRO A 313 10.92 4.94 17.82
C PRO A 313 10.09 4.80 19.10
N ASN A 314 9.01 5.58 19.22
CA ASN A 314 8.16 5.64 20.41
C ASN A 314 6.78 4.99 20.20
N ASN A 315 6.53 4.43 19.01
CA ASN A 315 5.29 3.75 18.69
C ASN A 315 5.62 2.47 17.90
N VAL A 316 5.84 1.40 18.66
CA VAL A 316 6.32 0.11 18.17
C VAL A 316 5.26 -0.95 18.45
N PHE A 317 4.80 -1.64 17.41
CA PHE A 317 3.74 -2.65 17.51
C PHE A 317 3.76 -3.61 16.32
N GLY A 318 3.00 -4.67 16.42
CA GLY A 318 2.87 -5.72 15.41
C GLY A 318 2.15 -6.93 15.97
N ASP A 319 1.33 -7.58 15.16
CA ASP A 319 0.53 -8.74 15.52
C ASP A 319 1.17 -9.98 14.92
N PHE A 320 1.84 -10.82 15.72
CA PHE A 320 2.50 -12.04 15.25
C PHE A 320 1.52 -13.17 14.96
N PRO A 321 1.86 -14.12 14.04
CA PRO A 321 0.98 -15.22 13.69
C PRO A 321 0.50 -16.01 14.92
N PRO A 322 -0.77 -16.44 14.96
CA PRO A 322 -1.78 -16.30 13.91
C PRO A 322 -2.51 -14.95 13.91
N ASN A 323 -2.11 -14.02 14.79
CA ASN A 323 -2.67 -12.68 14.83
C ASN A 323 -2.16 -11.92 13.60
N GLY A 324 -3.02 -11.11 12.99
CA GLY A 324 -2.81 -10.52 11.68
C GLY A 324 -4.14 -10.41 10.95
N PHE A 325 -4.18 -9.65 9.87
CA PHE A 325 -5.43 -9.36 9.20
C PHE A 325 -5.25 -9.00 7.73
N VAL A 326 -6.34 -9.11 6.98
CA VAL A 326 -6.44 -8.65 5.60
C VAL A 326 -7.21 -7.33 5.61
N ASP A 327 -6.59 -6.28 5.07
CA ASP A 327 -7.22 -4.96 4.92
C ASP A 327 -7.84 -4.80 3.53
N GLY A 328 -8.96 -4.08 3.46
CA GLY A 328 -9.60 -3.72 2.18
C GLY A 328 -8.87 -2.60 1.43
N ASN A 329 -7.90 -1.93 2.06
CA ASN A 329 -7.15 -0.83 1.47
C ASN A 329 -5.68 -1.19 1.23
N SER A 330 -5.11 -0.66 0.14
CA SER A 330 -3.66 -0.67 -0.06
C SER A 330 -3.00 0.31 0.91
N TRP A 331 -1.81 -0.04 1.37
CA TRP A 331 -1.05 0.75 2.34
C TRP A 331 0.23 1.28 1.72
N GLY A 332 0.62 2.45 2.17
CA GLY A 332 1.70 3.20 1.57
C GLY A 332 2.12 4.41 2.38
N MET A 333 2.84 5.28 1.71
CA MET A 333 3.50 6.41 2.31
C MET A 333 3.28 7.69 1.52
N SER A 334 3.35 8.80 2.23
CA SER A 334 3.51 10.13 1.67
C SER A 334 4.96 10.57 1.91
N PHE A 335 5.64 10.96 0.85
CA PHE A 335 6.97 11.58 0.85
C PHE A 335 6.92 12.94 0.14
N LYS A 336 5.78 13.64 0.25
CA LYS A 336 5.60 14.97 -0.33
C LYS A 336 6.63 15.94 0.23
N GLY A 337 7.20 16.77 -0.66
CA GLY A 337 8.33 17.65 -0.36
C GLY A 337 9.70 16.98 -0.47
N HIS A 338 9.75 15.66 -0.66
CA HIS A 338 10.98 14.88 -0.83
C HIS A 338 10.97 14.06 -2.14
N GLU A 339 10.16 14.43 -3.13
CA GLU A 339 9.95 13.65 -4.36
C GLU A 339 11.24 13.41 -5.16
N ASN A 340 12.21 14.34 -5.05
CA ASN A 340 13.51 14.26 -5.72
C ASN A 340 14.58 13.54 -4.89
N HIS A 341 14.23 13.02 -3.72
CA HIS A 341 15.18 12.31 -2.88
C HIS A 341 15.56 10.98 -3.55
N PRO A 342 16.87 10.63 -3.66
CA PRO A 342 17.32 9.45 -4.41
C PRO A 342 16.66 8.13 -3.98
N ILE A 343 16.31 7.99 -2.69
CA ILE A 343 15.65 6.76 -2.20
C ILE A 343 14.26 6.53 -2.82
N PHE A 344 13.57 7.57 -3.26
CA PHE A 344 12.25 7.48 -3.88
C PHE A 344 12.30 7.44 -5.41
N GLU A 345 13.50 7.49 -6.00
CA GLU A 345 13.67 7.50 -7.45
C GLU A 345 13.05 6.25 -8.07
N GLY A 346 12.13 6.47 -9.01
CA GLY A 346 11.52 5.39 -9.76
C GLY A 346 10.41 4.60 -9.04
N LEU A 347 10.02 5.00 -7.82
CA LEU A 347 8.88 4.35 -7.17
C LEU A 347 7.59 4.52 -7.99
N THR A 348 6.77 3.47 -7.97
CA THR A 348 5.41 3.50 -8.47
C THR A 348 4.54 4.27 -7.48
N THR A 349 4.23 5.53 -7.80
CA THR A 349 3.35 6.40 -7.02
C THR A 349 1.95 6.45 -7.63
N TYR A 350 0.90 6.43 -6.80
CA TYR A 350 -0.50 6.59 -7.24
C TYR A 350 -0.95 8.06 -7.25
N GLU A 351 -0.17 8.91 -6.59
CA GLU A 351 -0.23 10.37 -6.60
C GLU A 351 1.21 10.88 -6.50
N SER A 352 1.51 12.09 -7.01
CA SER A 352 2.83 12.69 -6.84
C SER A 352 3.22 12.71 -5.35
N GLY A 353 4.40 12.16 -5.04
CA GLY A 353 4.89 12.04 -3.66
C GLY A 353 4.20 10.96 -2.82
N LYS A 354 3.46 10.02 -3.41
CA LYS A 354 2.80 8.94 -2.64
C LYS A 354 2.84 7.56 -3.29
N ALA A 355 3.45 6.59 -2.62
CA ALA A 355 3.59 5.23 -3.13
C ALA A 355 2.98 4.20 -2.19
N ASN A 356 2.33 3.18 -2.75
CA ASN A 356 1.93 2.00 -1.98
C ASN A 356 3.10 1.02 -1.89
N LEU A 357 3.21 0.36 -0.74
CA LEU A 357 4.15 -0.74 -0.49
C LEU A 357 3.43 -2.07 -0.25
N LEU A 358 2.13 -2.02 0.10
CA LEU A 358 1.33 -3.21 0.37
C LEU A 358 -0.03 -3.11 -0.31
N GLN A 359 -0.43 -4.17 -1.02
CA GLN A 359 -1.66 -4.24 -1.80
C GLN A 359 -2.87 -4.59 -0.92
N SER A 360 -4.04 -3.97 -1.18
CA SER A 360 -5.30 -4.36 -0.55
C SER A 360 -5.57 -5.85 -0.75
N GLY A 361 -6.09 -6.54 0.26
CA GLY A 361 -6.34 -7.98 0.18
C GLY A 361 -5.13 -8.85 0.53
N THR A 362 -3.95 -8.26 0.72
CA THR A 362 -2.76 -8.95 1.25
C THR A 362 -2.91 -9.10 2.77
N PHE A 363 -2.55 -10.27 3.28
CA PHE A 363 -2.43 -10.51 4.72
C PHE A 363 -1.15 -9.83 5.23
N ARG A 364 -1.19 -9.39 6.48
CA ARG A 364 -0.03 -8.78 7.13
C ARG A 364 -0.08 -8.93 8.64
N LEU A 365 1.08 -8.70 9.24
CA LEU A 365 1.31 -8.63 10.69
C LEU A 365 1.46 -7.18 11.20
N ASN A 366 1.57 -6.20 10.30
CA ASN A 366 1.64 -4.77 10.63
C ASN A 366 2.83 -4.40 11.53
N HIS A 367 3.99 -4.99 11.26
CA HIS A 367 5.23 -4.77 12.01
C HIS A 367 5.75 -3.34 11.82
N THR A 368 5.65 -2.55 12.88
CA THR A 368 5.87 -1.10 12.83
C THR A 368 6.78 -0.67 13.97
N ALA A 369 7.79 0.15 13.65
CA ALA A 369 8.72 0.72 14.62
C ALA A 369 9.08 2.18 14.27
N TRP A 370 8.05 3.02 14.18
CA TRP A 370 8.17 4.41 13.75
C TRP A 370 8.13 5.40 14.91
N TRP A 371 8.26 6.68 14.59
CA TRP A 371 7.96 7.75 15.54
C TRP A 371 6.53 8.24 15.35
N PHE A 372 5.77 8.29 16.44
CA PHE A 372 4.57 9.10 16.59
C PHE A 372 5.00 10.52 16.99
N VAL A 373 4.72 11.48 16.12
CA VAL A 373 5.33 12.82 16.10
C VAL A 373 4.50 13.96 16.71
N PRO A 374 3.15 13.90 16.75
CA PRO A 374 2.36 14.97 17.36
C PRO A 374 2.77 15.28 18.80
N GLU A 375 2.21 16.35 19.39
CA GLU A 375 2.47 16.76 20.78
C GLU A 375 2.41 15.59 21.77
N TRP A 376 1.45 14.68 21.63
CA TRP A 376 1.31 13.51 22.49
C TRP A 376 2.44 12.47 22.35
N GLY A 377 3.16 12.50 21.23
CA GLY A 377 4.39 11.74 21.01
C GLY A 377 5.65 12.39 21.61
N GLY A 378 5.54 13.62 22.11
CA GLY A 378 6.65 14.38 22.68
C GLY A 378 7.48 15.16 21.66
N TYR A 379 7.03 15.27 20.40
CA TYR A 379 7.76 15.98 19.35
C TYR A 379 7.07 17.22 18.78
N VAL A 380 5.80 17.46 19.13
CA VAL A 380 4.95 18.56 18.61
C VAL A 380 4.56 18.35 17.15
N ASN A 381 5.54 18.25 16.24
CA ASN A 381 5.38 18.07 14.80
C ASN A 381 6.70 17.56 14.18
N GLY A 382 6.76 17.43 12.85
CA GLY A 382 7.95 16.93 12.15
C GLY A 382 9.19 17.79 12.39
N GLU A 383 9.03 19.11 12.48
CA GLU A 383 10.13 20.02 12.81
C GLU A 383 10.68 19.80 14.22
N GLY A 384 9.79 19.68 15.22
CA GLY A 384 10.20 19.39 16.59
C GLY A 384 10.85 18.00 16.71
N TRP A 385 10.44 17.03 15.90
CA TRP A 385 11.13 15.74 15.78
C TRP A 385 12.55 15.90 15.24
N ARG A 386 12.75 16.64 14.14
CA ARG A 386 14.09 16.90 13.57
C ARG A 386 15.00 17.59 14.58
N ASN A 387 14.49 18.62 15.27
CA ASN A 387 15.26 19.36 16.28
C ASN A 387 15.69 18.50 17.47
N GLN A 388 14.87 17.52 17.87
CA GLN A 388 15.14 16.66 19.02
C GLN A 388 15.94 15.40 18.68
N THR A 389 15.95 14.96 17.42
CA THR A 389 16.62 13.73 17.01
C THR A 389 17.88 13.97 16.18
N GLY A 390 17.98 15.13 15.51
CA GLY A 390 19.03 15.41 14.53
C GLY A 390 18.83 14.72 13.17
N GLY A 391 17.72 13.98 12.99
CA GLY A 391 17.38 13.34 11.71
C GLY A 391 16.60 14.23 10.77
N THR A 392 16.41 13.76 9.54
CA THR A 392 15.44 14.30 8.57
C THR A 392 14.37 13.26 8.30
N ASN A 393 13.12 13.57 8.58
CA ASN A 393 11.98 12.71 8.25
C ASN A 393 11.65 12.87 6.76
N LEU A 394 11.67 11.77 6.02
CA LEU A 394 11.51 11.74 4.55
C LEU A 394 10.12 11.28 4.11
N ALA A 395 9.44 10.50 4.95
CA ALA A 395 8.10 10.03 4.67
C ALA A 395 7.28 9.83 5.95
N SER A 396 5.95 9.82 5.75
CA SER A 396 4.92 9.55 6.75
C SER A 396 3.87 8.62 6.14
N GLU A 397 2.78 8.36 6.87
CA GLU A 397 1.64 7.62 6.35
C GLU A 397 1.03 8.31 5.12
N ALA A 398 0.41 7.53 4.23
CA ALA A 398 -0.17 7.99 2.97
C ALA A 398 -1.11 9.21 3.07
N TRP A 399 -1.78 9.41 4.22
CA TRP A 399 -2.70 10.53 4.45
C TRP A 399 -1.99 11.81 4.89
N ASP A 400 -0.74 11.73 5.34
CA ASP A 400 0.00 12.83 5.96
C ASP A 400 0.98 13.49 4.98
N ASN A 401 0.52 14.56 4.33
CA ASN A 401 1.33 15.32 3.39
C ASN A 401 2.34 16.27 4.05
N ASN A 402 2.16 16.58 5.34
CA ASN A 402 3.01 17.53 6.06
C ASN A 402 4.15 16.83 6.81
N LEU A 403 4.09 15.50 6.92
CA LEU A 403 5.04 14.67 7.65
C LEU A 403 5.09 14.99 9.15
N ASP A 404 3.94 15.35 9.72
CA ASP A 404 3.78 15.75 11.13
C ASP A 404 3.13 14.66 12.00
N GLY A 405 2.58 13.61 11.38
CA GLY A 405 1.90 12.50 12.03
C GLY A 405 2.85 11.38 12.43
N ARG A 406 3.63 10.86 11.47
CA ARG A 406 4.60 9.78 11.70
C ARG A 406 5.92 10.06 10.99
N VAL A 407 6.99 9.47 11.50
CA VAL A 407 8.23 9.29 10.72
C VAL A 407 8.35 7.83 10.34
N THR A 408 7.94 7.50 9.12
CA THR A 408 8.01 6.14 8.56
C THR A 408 9.34 5.87 7.88
N ILE A 409 9.98 6.92 7.36
CA ILE A 409 11.32 6.88 6.76
C ILE A 409 12.11 8.09 7.26
N ALA A 410 13.34 7.86 7.69
CA ALA A 410 14.24 8.90 8.16
C ALA A 410 15.66 8.70 7.64
N GLU A 411 16.38 9.81 7.46
CA GLU A 411 17.83 9.82 7.30
C GLU A 411 18.52 10.49 8.49
N PHE A 412 19.65 9.94 8.92
CA PHE A 412 20.48 10.50 9.97
C PHE A 412 21.92 10.73 9.47
N PRO A 413 22.49 11.93 9.69
CA PRO A 413 23.88 12.21 9.38
C PRO A 413 24.83 11.59 10.43
N ASN A 414 26.07 11.31 10.03
CA ASN A 414 27.12 10.87 10.94
C ASN A 414 27.76 12.05 11.68
N THR A 415 28.36 12.95 10.89
CA THR A 415 28.90 14.28 11.24
C THR A 415 28.98 15.10 9.95
N GLY A 416 28.68 16.40 9.98
CA GLY A 416 28.72 17.22 8.76
C GLY A 416 27.71 16.77 7.70
N THR A 417 28.18 16.49 6.47
CA THR A 417 27.37 16.12 5.29
C THR A 417 27.27 14.62 5.01
N ASN A 418 28.07 13.77 5.67
CA ASN A 418 28.12 12.34 5.35
C ASN A 418 26.94 11.62 6.01
N LYS A 419 26.10 11.03 5.18
CA LYS A 419 24.83 10.40 5.58
C LYS A 419 25.11 8.94 5.88
N ASN A 420 24.84 8.48 7.10
CA ASN A 420 25.24 7.12 7.48
C ASN A 420 24.13 6.20 7.95
N VAL A 421 22.90 6.69 8.14
CA VAL A 421 21.77 5.80 8.48
C VAL A 421 20.51 6.18 7.72
N ILE A 422 19.88 5.18 7.11
CA ILE A 422 18.48 5.24 6.66
C ILE A 422 17.65 4.28 7.51
N VAL A 423 16.46 4.72 7.89
CA VAL A 423 15.45 3.93 8.60
C VAL A 423 14.20 3.81 7.74
N ILE A 424 13.61 2.61 7.63
CA ILE A 424 12.30 2.36 7.01
C ILE A 424 11.45 1.48 7.95
N SER A 425 10.38 2.03 8.51
CA SER A 425 9.77 1.48 9.72
C SER A 425 8.25 1.27 9.68
N MET A 426 7.61 1.46 8.53
CA MET A 426 6.17 1.27 8.38
C MET A 426 5.77 -0.21 8.23
N GLY A 427 4.63 -0.59 8.80
CA GLY A 427 4.06 -1.93 8.63
C GLY A 427 3.55 -2.26 7.22
N ALA A 428 3.75 -1.38 6.23
CA ALA A 428 3.55 -1.69 4.81
C ALA A 428 4.83 -2.15 4.11
N TYR A 429 6.00 -2.00 4.75
CA TYR A 429 7.28 -2.50 4.25
C TYR A 429 7.43 -3.96 4.66
N ASP A 430 6.79 -4.83 3.88
CA ASP A 430 6.51 -6.23 4.19
C ASP A 430 6.95 -7.10 3.00
N TRP A 431 7.96 -7.95 3.20
CA TRP A 431 8.62 -8.70 2.12
C TRP A 431 7.90 -10.00 1.77
N TYR A 432 7.19 -10.58 2.73
CA TYR A 432 6.62 -11.90 2.63
C TYR A 432 5.14 -11.89 2.97
N ASN A 433 4.34 -12.28 1.98
CA ASN A 433 2.91 -12.43 2.17
C ASN A 433 2.59 -13.71 2.94
N GLU A 434 2.14 -13.59 4.20
CA GLU A 434 1.72 -14.76 4.96
C GLU A 434 0.38 -15.34 4.48
N THR A 435 0.16 -16.60 4.84
CA THR A 435 -1.18 -17.19 4.72
C THR A 435 -2.10 -16.59 5.77
N ASN A 436 -3.38 -16.45 5.45
CA ASN A 436 -4.38 -16.07 6.44
C ASN A 436 -4.50 -17.11 7.57
N SER A 437 -5.29 -16.80 8.60
CA SER A 437 -5.49 -17.67 9.78
C SER A 437 -6.02 -19.09 9.47
N SER A 438 -6.49 -19.34 8.25
CA SER A 438 -6.93 -20.66 7.77
C SER A 438 -5.89 -21.36 6.89
N GLY A 439 -4.68 -20.82 6.75
CA GLY A 439 -3.61 -21.37 5.92
C GLY A 439 -3.79 -21.12 4.42
N VAL A 440 -4.73 -20.25 4.02
CA VAL A 440 -4.96 -19.91 2.61
C VAL A 440 -4.09 -18.71 2.24
N PRO A 441 -3.30 -18.78 1.14
CA PRO A 441 -2.54 -17.63 0.65
C PRO A 441 -3.47 -16.44 0.41
N SER A 442 -3.08 -15.27 0.90
CA SER A 442 -3.80 -14.03 0.62
C SER A 442 -3.49 -13.51 -0.79
N GLN A 443 -4.07 -12.37 -1.19
CA GLN A 443 -3.70 -11.73 -2.45
C GLN A 443 -2.21 -11.41 -2.47
N ALA A 444 -1.52 -11.67 -3.59
CA ALA A 444 -0.11 -11.33 -3.73
C ALA A 444 0.11 -9.80 -3.65
N ASN A 445 1.21 -9.38 -3.02
CA ASN A 445 1.58 -7.98 -2.95
C ASN A 445 2.17 -7.49 -4.29
N GLU A 446 1.35 -6.80 -5.10
CA GLU A 446 1.79 -6.23 -6.38
C GLU A 446 2.83 -5.10 -6.21
N PHE A 447 2.94 -4.51 -5.02
CA PHE A 447 3.87 -3.42 -4.72
C PHE A 447 5.22 -3.88 -4.17
N ILE A 448 5.52 -5.19 -4.16
CA ILE A 448 6.84 -5.69 -3.76
C ILE A 448 7.98 -5.08 -4.59
N GLY A 449 7.71 -4.65 -5.82
CA GLY A 449 8.66 -3.89 -6.65
C GLY A 449 9.08 -2.56 -6.02
N ASN A 450 8.14 -1.83 -5.39
CA ASN A 450 8.45 -0.60 -4.68
C ASN A 450 9.30 -0.85 -3.43
N ILE A 451 9.03 -1.94 -2.70
CA ILE A 451 9.84 -2.32 -1.54
C ILE A 451 11.28 -2.56 -1.99
N ARG A 452 11.50 -3.45 -2.96
CA ARG A 452 12.81 -3.75 -3.53
C ARG A 452 13.56 -2.52 -4.01
N LEU A 453 12.88 -1.64 -4.76
CA LEU A 453 13.48 -0.44 -5.31
C LEU A 453 13.83 0.57 -4.20
N LEU A 454 12.95 0.77 -3.22
CA LEU A 454 13.22 1.63 -2.06
C LEU A 454 14.43 1.14 -1.26
N THR A 455 14.53 -0.18 -1.02
CA THR A 455 15.67 -0.79 -0.32
C THR A 455 16.97 -0.58 -1.08
N GLN A 456 16.96 -0.89 -2.37
CA GLN A 456 18.13 -0.75 -3.22
C GLN A 456 18.57 0.70 -3.34
N ASN A 457 17.63 1.62 -3.56
CA ASN A 457 17.96 3.03 -3.64
C ASN A 457 18.52 3.53 -2.31
N SER A 458 18.00 3.06 -1.17
CA SER A 458 18.53 3.38 0.15
C SER A 458 19.97 2.90 0.34
N ILE A 459 20.27 1.66 -0.05
CA ILE A 459 21.63 1.10 -0.01
C ILE A 459 22.56 1.88 -0.94
N ASN A 460 22.16 2.10 -2.19
CA ASN A 460 22.95 2.84 -3.19
C ASN A 460 23.18 4.30 -2.78
N TYR A 461 22.20 4.90 -2.12
CA TYR A 461 22.28 6.27 -1.63
C TYR A 461 23.26 6.41 -0.47
N LEU A 462 23.20 5.48 0.49
CA LEU A 462 24.15 5.38 1.59
C LEU A 462 25.57 5.12 1.08
N ALA A 463 25.74 4.30 0.05
CA ALA A 463 27.04 3.98 -0.52
C ALA A 463 27.73 5.14 -1.27
N LYS A 464 26.96 6.12 -1.76
CA LYS A 464 27.46 7.22 -2.61
C LYS A 464 27.80 8.50 -1.83
N ASN A 465 27.38 8.60 -0.57
CA ASN A 465 27.51 9.79 0.30
C ASN A 465 28.19 9.43 1.62
#